data_AF-A0A517E1E0-F1
#
_entry.id   AF-A0A517E1E0-F1
#
_cell.length_a   1.000
_cell.length_b   1.000
_cell.length_c   1.000
_cell.angle_alpha   90.00
_cell.angle_beta   90.00
_cell.angle_gamma   90.00
#
_symmetry.space_group_name_H-M   'P 1'
#
loop_
_entity.id
_entity.type
_entity.pdbx_description
1 polymer ?
#
loop_
_entity_poly.entity_id
_entity_poly.type
_entity_poly.pdbx_seq_one_letter_code
_entity_poly.pdbx_strand_id
1 'polypeptide(L)' 'MIQSMSRVGRCIDNGPKEAFWGTLKAEMYYLHRFLDYDTLKNAIDDYIRFYNNRRFQEKPGGLAPLELRALLLAAA' A
#
# COMPACT_ATOMS: atom_id res chain seq x y z
N MET A 1 16.38 6.97 -19.09
CA MET A 1 15.40 6.45 -18.11
C MET A 1 14.14 6.07 -18.88
N ILE A 2 13.86 4.78 -19.05
CA ILE A 2 12.63 4.32 -19.72
C ILE A 2 11.53 4.43 -18.67
N GLN A 3 10.59 5.35 -18.85
CA GLN A 3 9.43 5.42 -18.00
C GLN A 3 8.46 4.28 -18.37
N SER A 4 8.13 3.44 -17.39
CA SER A 4 7.09 2.41 -17.51
C SER A 4 5.70 3.04 -17.43
N MET A 5 5.47 4.13 -18.16
CA MET A 5 4.18 4.81 -18.19
C MET A 5 3.40 4.28 -19.39
N SER A 6 2.25 3.64 -19.14
CA SER A 6 1.29 3.39 -20.21
C SER A 6 0.67 4.71 -20.73
N ARG A 7 -0.11 4.64 -21.82
CA ARG A 7 -0.73 5.83 -22.44
C ARG A 7 -1.53 6.64 -21.41
N VAL A 8 -1.66 7.95 -21.65
CA VAL A 8 -2.54 8.84 -20.88
C VAL A 8 -3.93 8.20 -20.72
N GLY A 9 -4.42 8.12 -19.48
CA GLY A 9 -5.66 7.42 -19.14
C GLY A 9 -5.53 5.91 -18.90
N ARG A 10 -4.33 5.32 -19.03
CA ARG A 10 -4.01 3.96 -18.59
C ARG A 10 -2.93 4.01 -17.52
N CYS A 11 -3.35 4.01 -16.25
CA CYS A 11 -2.48 3.99 -15.08
C CYS A 11 -2.50 2.63 -14.36
N ILE A 12 -2.53 1.53 -15.12
CA ILE A 12 -2.75 0.18 -14.57
C ILE A 12 -1.70 -0.17 -13.49
N ASP A 13 -0.45 0.22 -13.70
CA ASP A 13 0.64 -0.02 -12.76
C ASP A 13 0.82 1.10 -11.72
N ASN A 14 0.45 2.34 -12.05
CA ASN A 14 0.68 3.51 -11.20
C ASN A 14 -0.47 3.76 -10.21
N GLY A 15 -1.72 3.58 -10.65
CA GLY A 15 -2.91 3.84 -9.86
C GLY A 15 -2.93 3.08 -8.52
N PRO A 16 -2.63 1.77 -8.48
CA PRO A 16 -2.55 1.03 -7.21
C PRO A 16 -1.45 1.57 -6.27
N LYS A 17 -0.31 2.00 -6.81
CA LYS A 17 0.78 2.58 -6.00
C LYS A 17 0.38 3.93 -5.43
N GLU A 18 -0.23 4.79 -6.26
CA GLU A 18 -0.75 6.09 -5.83
C GLU A 18 -1.81 5.95 -4.75
N ALA A 19 -2.75 5.00 -4.93
CA ALA A 19 -3.76 4.69 -3.93
C ALA A 19 -3.12 4.29 -2.60
N PHE A 20 -2.17 3.34 -2.62
CA PHE A 20 -1.44 2.93 -1.42
C PHE A 20 -0.78 4.11 -0.70
N TRP A 21 -0.05 4.96 -1.43
CA TRP A 21 0.63 6.11 -0.83
C TRP A 21 -0.35 7.17 -0.32
N GLY A 22 -1.47 7.39 -1.01
CA GLY A 22 -2.53 8.26 -0.53
C GLY A 22 -3.11 7.79 0.80
N THR A 23 -3.37 6.49 0.91
CA THR A 23 -3.89 5.88 2.13
C THR A 23 -2.89 5.89 3.27
N LEU A 24 -1.62 5.51 3.03
CA LEU A 24 -0.55 5.59 4.03
C LEU A 24 -0.42 7.00 4.59
N LYS A 25 -0.50 8.01 3.71
CA LYS A 25 -0.38 9.40 4.15
C LYS A 25 -1.57 9.83 5.01
N ALA A 26 -2.79 9.48 4.61
CA ALA A 26 -4.00 9.84 5.33
C ALA A 26 -4.13 9.14 6.69
N GLU A 27 -3.80 7.85 6.76
CA GLU A 27 -4.03 7.03 7.95
C GLU A 27 -2.85 7.04 8.94
N MET A 28 -1.66 7.48 8.53
CA MET A 28 -0.47 7.48 9.38
C MET A 28 0.29 8.80 9.29
N TYR A 29 0.78 9.19 8.11
CA TYR A 29 1.73 10.29 8.01
C TYR A 29 1.16 11.64 8.49
N TYR A 30 -0.04 12.02 8.05
CA TYR A 30 -0.63 13.31 8.41
C TYR A 30 -1.14 13.38 9.86
N LEU A 31 -1.23 12.24 10.55
CA LEU A 31 -1.67 12.17 11.94
C LEU A 31 -0.51 12.37 12.93
N HIS A 32 0.73 12.39 12.45
CA HIS A 32 1.93 12.45 13.28
C HIS A 32 2.89 13.52 12.80
N ARG A 33 3.70 14.06 13.73
CA ARG A 33 4.81 14.95 13.41
C ARG A 33 6.12 14.21 13.61
N PHE A 34 6.88 14.05 12.55
CA PHE A 34 8.19 13.41 12.57
C PHE A 34 9.28 14.47 12.66
N LEU A 35 10.25 14.28 13.56
CA LEU A 35 11.34 15.22 13.81
C LEU A 35 12.65 14.78 13.16
N ASP A 36 12.77 13.50 12.82
CA ASP A 36 13.94 12.90 12.23
C ASP A 36 13.55 11.82 11.20
N TYR A 37 14.52 11.49 10.35
CA TYR A 37 14.34 10.55 9.26
C TYR A 37 14.09 9.11 9.74
N ASP A 38 14.82 8.65 10.76
CA ASP A 38 14.75 7.26 11.23
C ASP A 38 13.37 6.96 11.85
N THR A 39 12.81 7.89 12.62
CA THR A 39 11.46 7.76 13.17
C THR A 39 10.42 7.68 12.05
N LEU A 40 10.51 8.54 11.03
CA LEU A 40 9.62 8.48 9.88
C LEU A 40 9.76 7.16 9.11
N LYS A 41 11.00 6.72 8.86
CA LYS A 41 11.29 5.47 8.18
C LYS A 41 10.69 4.28 8.92
N ASN A 42 10.89 4.20 10.23
CA ASN A 42 10.35 3.12 11.05
C ASN A 42 8.82 3.12 11.05
N ALA A 43 8.18 4.29 11.14
CA ALA A 43 6.72 4.38 11.04
C ALA A 43 6.18 3.93 9.67
N ILE A 44 6.89 4.23 8.58
CA ILE A 44 6.56 3.73 7.25
C ILE A 44 6.71 2.20 7.18
N ASP A 45 7.82 1.66 7.68
CA ASP A 45 8.08 0.22 7.70
C ASP A 45 7.00 -0.53 8.49
N ASP A 46 6.63 -0.02 9.66
CA ASP A 46 5.58 -0.60 10.51
C ASP A 46 4.19 -0.51 9.85
N TYR A 47 3.88 0.63 9.21
CA TYR A 47 2.62 0.77 8.49
C TYR A 47 2.55 -0.19 7.29
N ILE A 48 3.64 -0.39 6.55
CA ILE A 48 3.69 -1.37 5.45
C ILE A 48 3.45 -2.79 5.98
N ARG A 49 4.08 -3.15 7.11
CA ARG A 49 3.86 -4.46 7.76
C ARG A 49 2.41 -4.63 8.19
N PHE A 50 1.82 -3.61 8.82
CA PHE A 50 0.40 -3.59 9.16
C PHE A 50 -0.48 -3.74 7.91
N TYR A 51 -0.25 -2.93 6.89
CA TYR A 51 -1.02 -2.91 5.66
C TYR A 51 -1.07 -4.30 5.03
N ASN A 52 0.09 -4.94 4.88
CA ASN A 52 0.19 -6.22 4.18
C ASN A 52 -0.36 -7.41 4.95
N ASN A 53 -0.26 -7.40 6.29
CA ASN A 53 -0.54 -8.59 7.11
C ASN A 53 -1.82 -8.49 7.94
N ARG A 54 -2.33 -7.28 8.20
CA ARG A 54 -3.39 -7.05 9.18
C ARG A 54 -4.46 -6.07 8.75
N ARG A 55 -4.28 -5.34 7.65
CA ARG A 55 -5.30 -4.39 7.19
C ARG A 55 -6.54 -5.13 6.76
N PHE A 56 -7.64 -4.80 7.44
CA PHE A 56 -8.97 -5.25 7.06
C PHE A 56 -9.37 -4.66 5.71
N GLN A 57 -9.90 -5.51 4.83
CA GLN A 57 -10.53 -5.09 3.58
C GLN A 57 -11.91 -5.74 3.47
N GLU A 58 -12.96 -4.93 3.37
CA GLU A 58 -14.35 -5.42 3.31
C GLU A 58 -14.55 -6.44 2.18
N LYS A 59 -13.94 -6.17 1.02
CA LYS A 59 -13.85 -7.10 -0.09
C LYS A 59 -12.39 -7.51 -0.22
N PRO A 60 -12.06 -8.81 -0.20
CA PRO A 60 -12.92 -9.98 -0.39
C PRO A 60 -13.13 -10.78 0.90
N GLY A 61 -13.85 -10.23 1.88
CA GLY A 61 -14.23 -10.97 3.10
C GLY A 61 -13.27 -10.79 4.27
N GLY A 62 -12.62 -9.62 4.39
CA GLY A 62 -11.79 -9.28 5.54
C GLY A 62 -10.35 -9.76 5.47
N LEU A 63 -9.93 -10.39 4.36
CA LEU A 63 -8.57 -10.87 4.17
C LEU A 63 -7.56 -9.72 4.09
N ALA A 64 -6.39 -9.90 4.72
CA ALA A 64 -5.26 -9.02 4.51
C ALA A 64 -4.73 -9.14 3.07
N PRO A 65 -4.04 -8.11 2.53
CA PRO A 65 -3.52 -8.11 1.16
C PRO A 65 -2.68 -9.34 0.81
N LEU A 66 -1.82 -9.80 1.72
CA LEU A 66 -1.00 -10.98 1.47
C LEU A 66 -1.81 -12.28 1.48
N GLU A 67 -2.83 -12.38 2.33
CA GLU A 67 -3.73 -13.54 2.35
C GLU A 67 -4.52 -13.63 1.04
N LEU A 68 -5.06 -12.50 0.57
CA LEU A 68 -5.72 -12.42 -0.72
C LEU A 68 -4.77 -12.80 -1.86
N ARG A 69 -3.54 -12.29 -1.85
CA ARG A 69 -2.53 -12.63 -2.87
C ARG A 69 -2.23 -14.13 -2.88
N ALA A 70 -2.08 -14.75 -1.71
CA ALA A 70 -1.84 -16.19 -1.61
C ALA A 70 -3.03 -17.01 -2.14
N LEU A 71 -4.27 -16.61 -1.80
CA LEU A 71 -5.48 -17.24 -2.29
C LEU A 71 -5.59 -17.17 -3.83
N LEU A 72 -5.35 -15.99 -4.41
CA LEU A 72 -5.42 -15.80 -5.86
C LEU A 72 -4.34 -16.58 -6.62
N LEU A 73 -3.13 -16.71 -6.03
CA LEU A 73 -2.06 -17.52 -6.62
C LEU A 73 -2.34 -19.02 -6.55
N ALA A 74 -3.03 -19.49 -5.50
CA ALA A 74 -3.43 -20.88 -5.38
C ALA A 74 -4.61 -21.26 -6.30
N ALA A 75 -5.39 -20.27 -6.74
CA ALA A 75 -6.54 -20.46 -7.64
C ALA A 75 -6.20 -20.30 -9.13
N ALA A 76 -4.96 -19.94 -9.46
CA ALA A 76 -4.45 -19.76 -10.83
C ALA A 76 -3.72 -21.02 -11.30
#